data_AF-B3MP46-F1
#
_entry.id   AF-B3MP46-F1
#
_cell.length_a   1.000
_cell.length_b   1.000
_cell.length_c   1.000
_cell.angle_alpha   90.00
_cell.angle_beta   90.00
_cell.angle_gamma   90.00
#
_symmetry.space_group_name_H-M   'P 1'
#
loop_
_entity.id
_entity.type
_entity.pdbx_description
1 polymer ?
#
loop_
_entity_poly.entity_id
_entity_poly.type
_entity_poly.pdbx_seq_one_letter_code
_entity_poly.pdbx_strand_id
1 'polypeptide(L)'
;MKFLAIVSLIVILIGIVLAQTDPICRLEPIPIGQCGDSFVGYTYSTIRNRCVNFAGRGCSITGNFFNSRNECEDLCKEFNSLREAPFTYFFDRAVERIQDIISSYTMIPL
;
A
#
# COMPACT_ATOMS: atom_id res chain seq x y z
N MET A 1 34.47 4.01 -17.51
CA MET A 1 34.48 2.79 -16.65
C MET A 1 33.82 3.01 -15.29
N LYS A 2 34.21 4.01 -14.48
CA LYS A 2 33.60 4.27 -13.15
C LYS A 2 32.13 4.75 -13.20
N PHE A 3 31.79 5.60 -14.17
CA PHE A 3 30.42 6.09 -14.36
C PHE A 3 29.41 4.95 -14.63
N LEU A 4 29.77 3.99 -15.49
CA LEU A 4 28.93 2.83 -15.78
C LEU A 4 28.71 1.95 -14.54
N ALA A 5 29.74 1.79 -13.70
CA ALA A 5 29.62 1.07 -12.44
C ALA A 5 28.68 1.79 -11.46
N ILE A 6 28.74 3.13 -11.38
CA ILE A 6 27.85 3.94 -10.53
C ILE A 6 26.41 3.86 -11.02
N VAL A 7 26.17 4.02 -12.32
CA VAL A 7 24.83 3.91 -12.91
C VAL A 7 24.25 2.53 -12.67
N SER A 8 25.04 1.47 -12.89
CA SER A 8 24.62 0.09 -12.60
C SER A 8 24.26 -0.11 -11.12
N LEU A 9 25.08 0.40 -10.20
CA LEU A 9 24.81 0.33 -8.76
C LEU A 9 23.49 1.04 -8.40
N ILE A 10 23.25 2.24 -8.95
CA ILE A 10 22.02 3.01 -8.71
C ILE A 10 20.80 2.23 -9.22
N VAL A 11 20.87 1.66 -10.42
CA VAL A 11 19.77 0.85 -10.99
C VAL A 11 19.48 -0.38 -10.12
N ILE A 12 20.52 -1.06 -9.64
CA ILE A 12 20.37 -2.22 -8.75
C ILE A 12 19.71 -1.81 -7.44
N LEU A 13 20.16 -0.72 -6.81
CA LEU A 13 19.60 -0.23 -5.56
C LEU A 13 18.13 0.19 -5.73
N ILE A 14 17.79 0.89 -6.81
CA ILE A 14 16.40 1.25 -7.14
C ILE A 14 15.55 -0.01 -7.33
N GLY A 15 16.05 -1.00 -8.08
CA GLY A 15 15.35 -2.27 -8.27
C GLY A 15 15.08 -3.01 -6.95
N ILE A 16 16.03 -3.00 -6.02
CA ILE A 16 15.86 -3.61 -4.69
C ILE A 16 14.81 -2.86 -3.86
N VAL A 17 14.83 -1.53 -3.87
CA VAL A 17 13.87 -0.69 -3.12
C VAL A 17 12.44 -0.88 -3.66
N LEU A 18 12.27 -0.92 -4.99
CA LEU A 18 10.97 -1.10 -5.62
C LEU A 18 10.37 -2.51 -5.44
N ALA A 19 11.19 -3.51 -5.07
CA ALA A 19 10.75 -4.89 -4.89
C ALA A 19 10.19 -5.19 -3.48
N GLN A 20 10.27 -4.26 -2.53
CA GLN A 20 9.81 -4.49 -1.16
C GLN A 20 8.30 -4.25 -1.03
N THR A 21 7.53 -5.32 -0.85
CA THR A 21 6.10 -5.26 -0.47
C THR A 21 5.95 -4.98 1.03
N ASP A 22 4.93 -4.21 1.43
CA ASP A 22 4.65 -3.98 2.85
C ASP A 22 4.27 -5.31 3.55
N PRO A 23 4.92 -5.68 4.67
CA PRO A 23 4.64 -6.94 5.36
C PRO A 23 3.18 -7.06 5.82
N ILE A 24 2.47 -5.95 6.08
CA ILE A 24 1.07 -5.97 6.53
C ILE A 24 0.16 -6.66 5.50
N CYS A 25 0.51 -6.59 4.22
CA CYS A 25 -0.24 -7.17 3.10
C CYS A 25 -0.24 -8.71 3.11
N ARG A 26 0.64 -9.33 3.91
CA ARG A 26 0.76 -10.78 4.05
C ARG A 26 0.30 -11.29 5.42
N LEU A 27 -0.18 -10.40 6.29
CA LEU A 27 -0.76 -10.77 7.57
C LEU A 27 -2.24 -11.15 7.42
N GLU A 28 -2.81 -11.68 8.50
CA GLU A 28 -4.25 -11.86 8.63
C GLU A 28 -4.89 -10.61 9.27
N PRO A 29 -6.14 -10.27 8.94
CA PRO A 29 -6.93 -9.30 9.71
C PRO A 29 -7.39 -9.94 11.03
N ILE A 30 -7.00 -9.33 12.16
CA ILE A 30 -7.28 -9.89 13.49
C ILE A 30 -8.14 -8.90 14.30
N PRO A 31 -9.43 -9.17 14.51
CA PRO A 31 -10.24 -8.47 15.50
C PRO A 31 -9.78 -8.84 16.92
N ILE A 32 -9.59 -7.84 17.77
CA ILE A 32 -9.08 -7.97 19.14
C ILE A 32 -10.20 -7.65 20.13
N GLY A 33 -10.36 -8.50 21.14
CA GLY A 33 -11.37 -8.32 22.19
C GLY A 33 -12.77 -8.78 21.78
N GLN A 34 -13.68 -8.82 22.75
CA GLN A 34 -15.05 -9.35 22.58
C GLN A 34 -16.14 -8.28 22.72
N CYS A 35 -15.80 -7.00 22.58
CA CYS A 35 -16.86 -5.99 22.49
C CYS A 35 -17.54 -6.05 21.12
N GLY A 36 -18.76 -5.50 21.06
CA GLY A 36 -19.68 -5.72 19.95
C GLY A 36 -19.48 -4.83 18.74
N ASP A 37 -18.38 -4.08 18.65
CA ASP A 37 -18.19 -3.12 17.57
C ASP A 37 -17.96 -3.85 16.25
N SER A 38 -18.55 -3.31 15.18
CA SER A 38 -18.45 -3.88 13.84
C SER A 38 -17.36 -3.20 13.03
N PHE A 39 -16.43 -3.98 12.50
CA PHE A 39 -15.44 -3.52 11.53
C PHE A 39 -15.85 -3.98 10.14
N VAL A 40 -16.02 -3.03 9.23
CA VAL A 40 -16.27 -3.29 7.81
C VAL A 40 -15.23 -2.51 7.02
N GLY A 41 -14.53 -3.20 6.12
CA GLY A 41 -13.44 -2.62 5.37
C GLY A 41 -12.87 -3.61 4.36
N TYR A 42 -11.57 -3.56 4.14
CA TYR A 42 -10.88 -4.34 3.12
C TYR A 42 -9.67 -5.07 3.68
N THR A 43 -9.42 -6.27 3.17
CA THR A 43 -8.20 -7.05 3.41
C THR A 43 -7.59 -7.47 2.07
N TYR A 44 -6.27 -7.47 1.96
CA TYR A 44 -5.59 -7.86 0.74
C TYR A 44 -5.52 -9.38 0.61
N SER A 45 -5.93 -9.90 -0.55
CA SER A 45 -5.81 -11.31 -0.89
C SER A 45 -4.68 -11.50 -1.89
N THR A 46 -3.57 -12.08 -1.45
CA THR A 46 -2.44 -12.45 -2.32
C THR A 46 -2.83 -13.46 -3.39
N ILE A 47 -3.74 -14.39 -3.07
CA ILE A 47 -4.28 -15.39 -4.00
C ILE A 47 -5.07 -14.72 -5.13
N ARG A 48 -5.85 -13.69 -4.82
CA ARG A 48 -6.72 -12.99 -5.79
C ARG A 48 -6.06 -11.75 -6.40
N ASN A 49 -4.85 -11.39 -5.95
CA ASN A 49 -4.14 -10.16 -6.28
C ASN A 49 -5.02 -8.89 -6.23
N ARG A 50 -5.86 -8.80 -5.20
CA ARG A 50 -6.81 -7.69 -5.00
C ARG A 50 -7.29 -7.58 -3.56
N CYS A 51 -7.81 -6.42 -3.21
CA CYS A 51 -8.48 -6.19 -1.95
C CYS A 51 -9.90 -6.75 -1.99
N VAL A 52 -10.29 -7.44 -0.92
CA VAL A 52 -11.60 -8.06 -0.74
C VAL A 52 -12.26 -7.51 0.51
N ASN A 53 -13.60 -7.50 0.52
CA ASN A 53 -14.36 -7.02 1.68
C ASN A 53 -14.06 -7.89 2.91
N PHE A 54 -13.88 -7.24 4.04
CA PHE A 54 -13.76 -7.86 5.35
C PHE A 54 -14.88 -7.35 6.27
N ALA A 55 -15.44 -8.27 7.07
CA ALA A 55 -16.34 -7.93 8.15
C ALA A 55 -15.97 -8.73 9.40
N GLY A 56 -15.84 -8.07 10.53
CA GLY A 56 -15.47 -8.67 11.81
C GLY A 56 -16.09 -7.93 12.99
N ARG A 57 -15.96 -8.52 14.18
CA ARG A 57 -16.38 -7.89 15.44
C ARG A 57 -15.26 -7.94 16.47
N GLY A 58 -15.15 -6.89 17.28
CA GLY A 58 -14.17 -6.78 18.36
C GLY A 58 -14.12 -5.36 18.89
N CYS A 59 -13.01 -5.00 19.55
CA CYS A 59 -12.74 -3.66 20.09
C CYS A 59 -11.73 -2.88 19.27
N SER A 60 -10.81 -3.60 18.64
CA SER A 60 -9.88 -3.05 17.68
C SER A 60 -9.59 -4.10 16.62
N ILE A 61 -8.94 -3.70 15.54
CA ILE A 61 -8.49 -4.60 14.50
C ILE A 61 -7.03 -4.29 14.16
N THR A 62 -6.24 -5.35 13.94
CA THR A 62 -4.83 -5.26 13.60
C THR A 62 -4.52 -6.12 12.38
N GLY A 63 -3.34 -5.93 11.79
CA GLY A 63 -2.88 -6.70 10.64
C GLY A 63 -3.48 -6.19 9.32
N ASN A 64 -3.84 -7.12 8.45
CA ASN A 64 -4.23 -6.84 7.06
C ASN A 64 -5.68 -6.32 6.97
N PHE A 65 -5.92 -5.11 7.46
CA PHE A 65 -7.21 -4.44 7.42
C PHE A 65 -7.05 -2.96 7.07
N PHE A 66 -7.89 -2.47 6.16
CA PHE A 66 -7.90 -1.10 5.66
C PHE A 66 -9.32 -0.56 5.61
N ASN A 67 -9.48 0.74 5.83
CA ASN A 67 -10.80 1.38 5.84
C ASN A 67 -11.34 1.61 4.44
N SER A 68 -10.46 1.80 3.45
CA SER A 68 -10.83 2.01 2.06
C SER A 68 -10.17 0.99 1.13
N ARG A 69 -10.84 0.71 0.01
CA ARG A 69 -10.28 -0.16 -1.03
C ARG A 69 -9.03 0.44 -1.64
N ASN A 70 -9.02 1.75 -1.87
CA ASN A 70 -7.89 2.43 -2.50
C ASN A 70 -6.65 2.32 -1.61
N GLU A 71 -6.75 2.61 -0.32
CA GLU A 71 -5.66 2.46 0.64
C GLU A 71 -5.05 1.04 0.62
N CYS A 72 -5.91 0.03 0.59
CA CYS A 72 -5.50 -1.37 0.51
C CYS A 72 -4.78 -1.71 -0.82
N GLU A 73 -5.39 -1.35 -1.97
CA GLU A 73 -4.80 -1.64 -3.29
C GLU A 73 -3.52 -0.80 -3.49
N ASP A 74 -3.44 0.37 -2.86
CA ASP A 74 -2.28 1.24 -2.94
C ASP A 74 -1.06 0.70 -2.23
N LEU A 75 -1.28 0.11 -1.07
CA LEU A 75 -0.21 -0.49 -0.30
C LEU A 75 0.18 -1.88 -0.81
N CYS A 76 -0.81 -2.69 -1.21
CA CYS A 76 -0.60 -4.13 -1.32
C CYS A 76 -0.64 -4.70 -2.73
N LYS A 77 -1.25 -4.02 -3.70
CA LYS A 77 -1.44 -4.59 -5.03
C LYS A 77 -0.13 -4.69 -5.79
N GLU A 78 0.21 -5.90 -6.24
CA GLU A 78 1.36 -6.15 -7.09
C GLU A 78 0.95 -5.99 -8.56
N PHE A 79 1.73 -5.21 -9.32
CA PHE A 79 1.53 -5.00 -10.76
C PHE A 79 2.46 -5.92 -11.53
N ASN A 80 1.90 -6.89 -12.25
CA ASN A 80 2.68 -7.88 -13.00
C ASN A 80 3.00 -7.40 -14.43
N SER A 81 2.49 -6.24 -14.82
CA SER A 81 2.71 -5.64 -16.14
C SER A 81 2.60 -4.12 -16.08
N LEU A 82 3.42 -3.43 -16.88
CA LEU A 82 3.27 -1.99 -17.16
C LEU A 82 1.93 -1.65 -17.81
N ARG A 83 1.19 -2.64 -18.32
CA ARG A 83 -0.18 -2.46 -18.81
C ARG A 83 -1.19 -2.27 -17.68
N GLU A 84 -0.94 -2.87 -16.52
CA GLU A 84 -1.82 -2.79 -15.35
C GLU A 84 -1.56 -1.50 -14.55
N ALA A 85 -0.32 -1.02 -14.54
CA ALA A 85 0.07 0.28 -14.01
C ALA A 85 1.06 0.96 -14.99
N PRO A 86 0.59 1.88 -15.84
CA PRO A 86 1.47 2.71 -16.65
C PRO A 86 2.33 3.61 -15.76
N PHE A 87 3.47 4.10 -16.27
CA PHE A 87 4.35 5.00 -15.51
C PHE A 87 3.64 6.22 -14.92
N THR A 88 2.63 6.75 -15.62
CA THR A 88 1.78 7.85 -15.15
C THR A 88 1.10 7.55 -13.82
N TYR A 89 0.62 6.30 -13.63
CA TYR A 89 -0.02 5.87 -12.39
C TYR A 89 0.92 5.98 -11.18
N PHE A 90 2.19 5.60 -11.35
CA PHE A 90 3.18 5.73 -10.28
C PHE A 90 3.50 7.19 -9.95
N PHE A 91 3.54 8.05 -10.98
CA PHE A 91 3.78 9.48 -10.80
C PHE A 91 2.59 10.16 -10.10
N ASP A 92 1.37 9.89 -10.54
CA ASP A 92 0.13 10.41 -9.95
C ASP A 92 0.03 10.01 -8.48
N ARG A 93 0.26 8.73 -8.17
CA ARG A 93 0.30 8.22 -6.79
C ARG A 93 1.38 8.88 -5.93
N ALA A 94 2.58 9.09 -6.48
CA ALA A 94 3.65 9.77 -5.76
C ALA A 94 3.27 11.23 -5.43
N VAL A 95 2.60 11.92 -6.34
CA VAL A 95 2.10 13.28 -6.14
C VAL A 95 1.02 13.32 -5.06
N GLU A 96 0.04 12.41 -5.07
CA GLU A 96 -1.00 12.32 -4.04
C GLU A 96 -0.40 12.10 -2.64
N ARG A 97 0.56 11.18 -2.50
CA ARG A 97 1.27 10.96 -1.23
C ARG A 97 2.03 12.20 -0.75
N ILE A 98 2.67 12.92 -1.67
CA ILE A 98 3.37 14.17 -1.34
C ILE A 98 2.36 15.25 -0.93
N GLN A 99 1.20 15.33 -1.56
CA GLN A 99 0.12 16.26 -1.19
C GLN A 99 -0.45 15.96 0.20
N ASP A 100 -0.62 14.69 0.57
CA ASP A 100 -1.02 14.29 1.93
C ASP A 100 0.02 14.70 2.97
N ILE A 101 1.31 14.53 2.67
CA ILE A 101 2.39 14.97 3.56
C ILE A 101 2.40 16.49 3.69
N ILE A 102 2.27 17.21 2.57
CA ILE A 102 2.24 18.67 2.57
C ILE A 102 1.03 19.20 3.33
N SER A 103 -0.16 18.62 3.16
CA SER A 103 -1.39 19.02 3.88
C SER A 103 -1.34 18.66 5.37
N SER A 104 -0.63 17.61 5.76
CA SER A 104 -0.34 17.31 7.17
C SER A 104 0.53 18.40 7.83
N TYR A 105 1.45 19.00 7.06
CA TYR A 105 2.35 20.07 7.53
C TYR A 105 1.84 21.49 7.27
N THR A 106 0.89 21.68 6.36
CA THR A 106 0.30 22.97 6.02
C THR A 106 -1.19 22.90 6.35
N MET A 107 -1.64 23.68 7.33
CA MET A 107 -3.06 23.79 7.71
C MET A 107 -3.83 24.57 6.64
N ILE A 108 -3.85 24.06 5.41
CA ILE A 108 -4.53 24.64 4.25
C ILE A 108 -5.36 23.52 3.61
N PRO A 109 -6.70 23.62 3.62
CA PRO A 109 -7.53 22.74 2.81
C PRO A 109 -7.44 23.22 1.36
N LEU A 110 -7.08 22.33 0.44
CA LEU A 110 -7.28 22.53 -1.00
C LEU A 110 -8.58 21.84 -1.42
#